data_AF-A0A3A9JBP6-F1
#
_entry.id   AF-A0A3A9JBP6-F1
#
_cell.length_a   1.000
_cell.length_b   1.000
_cell.length_c   1.000
_cell.angle_alpha   90.00
_cell.angle_beta   90.00
_cell.angle_gamma   90.00
#
_symmetry.space_group_name_H-M   'P 1'
#
loop_
_entity.id
_entity.type
_entity.pdbx_description
1 polymer ?
#
loop_
_entity_poly.entity_id
_entity_poly.type
_entity_poly.pdbx_seq_one_letter_code
_entity_poly.pdbx_strand_id
1 'polypeptide(L)'
;MTCKHGLMATLAGFLLLGGVAVAQPAPASPRIRGTIDRIDGNTLAIKPRTGAAVTVTLAGDARIVGVKKADLSEVQSGSYIGAASVPQPDGTAKALEVTVFPPSLKGVGEGSFAYDLGSNSTMTNGTIGDLVVSNGRVMTVHYNGNGTGEKKIFVPEDVPIVLLDPTATKAQLTVGAHVIVGTAKAPDGSLTAKLVSVGENGLVPPM
;
A
#
# COMPACT_ATOMS: atom_id res chain seq x y z
N MET A 1 32.53 13.35 76.65
CA MET A 1 31.51 14.30 76.14
C MET A 1 31.25 13.92 74.68
N THR A 2 30.26 13.03 74.42
CA THR A 2 28.92 13.34 73.80
C THR A 2 29.08 13.89 72.37
N CYS A 3 28.55 13.34 71.25
CA CYS A 3 27.38 12.51 70.90
C CYS A 3 27.74 11.58 69.70
N LYS A 4 27.21 10.37 69.45
CA LYS A 4 25.83 9.82 69.30
C LYS A 4 25.16 10.04 67.91
N HIS A 5 24.94 8.91 67.21
CA HIS A 5 24.03 8.60 66.07
C HIS A 5 24.42 9.10 64.66
N GLY A 6 24.19 8.38 63.56
CA GLY A 6 23.34 7.21 63.36
C GLY A 6 23.55 6.52 62.00
N LEU A 7 23.02 5.30 61.95
CA LEU A 7 22.94 4.34 60.86
C LEU A 7 22.04 4.89 59.73
N MET A 8 22.58 5.09 58.52
CA MET A 8 21.77 5.27 57.30
C MET A 8 21.72 3.95 56.54
N ALA A 9 20.58 3.27 56.61
CA ALA A 9 20.24 2.12 55.78
C ALA A 9 19.82 2.60 54.40
N THR A 10 20.59 2.25 53.36
CA THR A 10 20.29 2.58 51.97
C THR A 10 19.24 1.62 51.43
N LEU A 11 18.01 2.10 51.25
CA LEU A 11 16.92 1.37 50.60
C LEU A 11 17.06 1.52 49.07
N ALA A 12 17.56 0.51 48.38
CA ALA A 12 17.62 0.49 46.91
C ALA A 12 16.23 0.15 46.35
N GLY A 13 15.46 1.18 45.98
CA GLY A 13 14.20 1.05 45.24
C GLY A 13 14.46 0.68 43.79
N PHE A 14 14.10 -0.53 43.39
CA PHE A 14 14.15 -1.00 42.00
C PHE A 14 13.00 -0.35 41.22
N LEU A 15 13.28 0.71 40.46
CA LEU A 15 12.33 1.33 39.54
C LEU A 15 12.08 0.36 38.37
N LEU A 16 10.89 -0.25 38.33
CA LEU A 16 10.37 -0.93 37.16
C LEU A 16 9.99 0.14 36.13
N LEU A 17 10.89 0.45 35.19
CA LEU A 17 10.53 1.20 33.99
C LEU A 17 9.63 0.31 33.12
N GLY A 18 8.33 0.55 33.17
CA GLY A 18 7.37 0.03 32.21
C GLY A 18 7.69 0.56 30.82
N GLY A 19 8.32 -0.27 30.00
CA GLY A 19 8.54 0.02 28.59
C GLY A 19 7.18 0.16 27.90
N VAL A 20 6.87 1.38 27.45
CA VAL A 20 5.82 1.58 26.44
C VAL A 20 6.27 0.86 25.17
N ALA A 21 5.66 -0.30 24.91
CA ALA A 21 5.78 -0.99 23.64
C ALA A 21 5.14 -0.09 22.57
N VAL A 22 5.95 0.73 21.92
CA VAL A 22 5.55 1.39 20.68
C VAL A 22 5.26 0.29 19.67
N ALA A 23 4.00 0.14 19.27
CA ALA A 23 3.63 -0.78 18.21
C ALA A 23 4.38 -0.34 16.95
N GLN A 24 5.41 -1.10 16.54
CA GLN A 24 6.07 -0.85 15.27
C GLN A 24 5.03 -0.98 14.17
N PRO A 25 4.99 -0.07 13.17
CA PRO A 25 4.15 -0.26 12.00
C PRO A 25 4.46 -1.63 11.43
N ALA A 26 3.42 -2.46 11.23
CA ALA A 26 3.60 -3.77 10.61
C ALA A 26 4.39 -3.57 9.30
N PRO A 27 5.46 -4.34 9.05
CA PRO A 27 6.20 -4.26 7.80
C PRO A 27 5.21 -4.38 6.64
N ALA A 28 5.31 -3.48 5.65
CA ALA A 28 4.50 -3.58 4.44
C ALA A 28 4.66 -5.01 3.89
N SER A 29 3.54 -5.74 3.74
CA SER A 29 3.58 -7.10 3.19
C SER A 29 4.28 -7.05 1.83
N PRO A 30 5.31 -7.89 1.58
CA PRO A 30 6.04 -7.86 0.32
C PRO A 30 5.09 -8.01 -0.85
N ARG A 31 5.18 -7.08 -1.81
CA ARG A 31 4.45 -7.16 -3.06
C ARG A 31 5.36 -7.74 -4.14
N ILE A 32 4.85 -8.72 -4.85
CA ILE A 32 5.51 -9.25 -6.04
C ILE A 32 4.91 -8.58 -7.26
N ARG A 33 5.78 -8.01 -8.09
CA ARG A 33 5.42 -7.39 -9.37
C ARG A 33 6.07 -8.17 -10.47
N GLY A 34 5.29 -8.64 -11.43
CA GLY A 34 5.84 -9.48 -12.47
C GLY A 34 4.80 -9.97 -13.47
N THR A 35 5.24 -10.92 -14.27
CA THR A 35 4.43 -11.59 -15.28
C THR A 35 4.14 -13.01 -14.82
N ILE A 36 2.92 -13.50 -15.04
CA ILE A 36 2.61 -14.91 -14.79
C ILE A 36 3.31 -15.75 -15.87
N ASP A 37 4.31 -16.53 -15.47
CA ASP A 37 5.03 -17.46 -16.35
C ASP A 37 4.33 -18.82 -16.46
N ARG A 38 3.67 -19.25 -15.37
CA ARG A 38 2.97 -20.53 -15.30
C ARG A 38 1.83 -20.48 -14.30
N ILE A 39 0.78 -21.24 -14.59
CA ILE A 39 -0.34 -21.51 -13.69
C ILE A 39 -0.45 -23.02 -13.50
N ASP A 40 -0.51 -23.46 -12.26
CA ASP A 40 -0.75 -24.86 -11.89
C ASP A 40 -1.82 -24.91 -10.79
N GLY A 41 -3.05 -25.23 -11.18
CA GLY A 41 -4.22 -25.18 -10.31
C GLY A 41 -4.39 -23.79 -9.69
N ASN A 42 -4.11 -23.68 -8.39
CA ASN A 42 -4.23 -22.45 -7.61
C ASN A 42 -2.88 -21.77 -7.32
N THR A 43 -1.82 -22.21 -7.98
CA THR A 43 -0.45 -21.74 -7.81
C THR A 43 -0.01 -20.96 -9.04
N LEU A 44 0.59 -19.79 -8.82
CA LEU A 44 1.16 -18.94 -9.86
C LEU A 44 2.68 -18.96 -9.74
N ALA A 45 3.38 -19.23 -10.84
CA ALA A 45 4.78 -18.88 -10.97
C ALA A 45 4.87 -17.49 -11.61
N ILE A 46 5.37 -16.52 -10.85
CA ILE A 46 5.45 -15.11 -11.26
C ILE A 46 6.91 -14.77 -11.50
N LYS A 47 7.23 -14.29 -12.69
CA LYS A 47 8.55 -13.76 -13.04
C LYS A 47 8.63 -12.28 -12.71
N PRO A 48 9.40 -11.89 -11.69
CA PRO A 48 9.64 -10.49 -11.44
C PRO A 48 10.57 -9.92 -12.52
N ARG A 49 10.62 -8.58 -12.61
CA ARG A 49 11.51 -7.88 -13.54
C ARG A 49 12.97 -8.28 -13.38
N THR A 50 13.39 -8.57 -12.15
CA THR A 50 14.74 -9.02 -11.80
C THR A 50 14.67 -10.27 -10.94
N GLY A 51 15.68 -11.13 -11.01
CA GLY A 51 15.76 -12.36 -10.21
C GLY A 51 15.00 -13.55 -10.81
N ALA A 52 14.90 -14.62 -10.03
CA ALA A 52 14.23 -15.86 -10.42
C ALA A 52 12.70 -15.74 -10.33
N ALA A 53 11.98 -16.64 -11.00
CA ALA A 53 10.54 -16.76 -10.81
C ALA A 53 10.21 -17.15 -9.36
N VAL A 54 9.10 -16.63 -8.85
CA VAL A 54 8.61 -16.83 -7.49
C VAL A 54 7.28 -17.54 -7.54
N THR A 55 7.15 -18.62 -6.77
CA THR A 55 5.92 -19.38 -6.66
C THR A 55 5.03 -18.81 -5.56
N VAL A 56 3.76 -18.55 -5.89
CA VAL A 56 2.76 -18.03 -4.96
C VAL A 56 1.49 -18.86 -5.06
N THR A 57 1.01 -19.34 -3.92
CA THR A 57 -0.27 -20.04 -3.82
C THR A 57 -1.38 -19.03 -3.55
N LEU A 58 -2.45 -19.03 -4.35
CA LEU A 58 -3.61 -18.20 -4.04
C LEU A 58 -4.34 -18.79 -2.82
N ALA A 59 -4.84 -17.94 -1.93
CA ALA A 59 -5.79 -18.38 -0.93
C ALA A 59 -7.09 -18.86 -1.60
N GLY A 60 -7.88 -19.70 -0.92
CA GLY A 60 -9.18 -20.16 -1.43
C GLY A 60 -10.15 -19.00 -1.68
N ASP A 61 -10.07 -17.97 -0.84
CA ASP A 61 -10.82 -16.71 -0.87
C ASP A 61 -10.04 -15.56 -1.50
N ALA A 62 -8.98 -15.84 -2.27
CA ALA A 62 -8.18 -14.80 -2.91
C ALA A 62 -9.05 -13.90 -3.81
N ARG A 63 -8.96 -12.59 -3.58
CA ARG A 63 -9.63 -11.57 -4.38
C ARG A 63 -8.77 -11.24 -5.59
N ILE A 64 -9.39 -11.28 -6.77
CA ILE A 64 -8.79 -10.82 -8.01
C ILE A 64 -9.42 -9.48 -8.35
N VAL A 65 -8.59 -8.51 -8.70
CA VAL A 65 -9.03 -7.17 -9.11
C VAL A 65 -8.34 -6.84 -10.42
N GLY A 66 -9.12 -6.47 -11.43
CA GLY A 66 -8.60 -6.02 -12.70
C GLY A 66 -8.03 -4.61 -12.57
N VAL A 67 -7.04 -4.29 -13.38
CA VAL A 67 -6.46 -2.96 -13.48
C VAL A 67 -6.52 -2.54 -14.93
N LYS A 68 -7.27 -1.47 -15.21
CA LYS A 68 -7.40 -0.90 -16.55
C LYS A 68 -6.95 0.55 -16.56
N LYS A 69 -6.54 1.03 -17.73
CA LYS A 69 -6.19 2.44 -17.92
C LYS A 69 -7.41 3.31 -17.64
N ALA A 70 -7.17 4.45 -16.99
CA ALA A 70 -8.17 5.48 -16.78
C ALA A 70 -7.60 6.85 -17.17
N ASP A 71 -8.49 7.79 -17.45
CA ASP A 71 -8.13 9.15 -17.81
C ASP A 71 -8.05 10.04 -16.57
N LEU A 72 -7.25 11.10 -16.64
CA LEU A 72 -7.13 12.09 -15.55
C LEU A 72 -8.47 12.75 -15.21
N SER A 73 -9.44 12.77 -16.14
CA SER A 73 -10.80 13.24 -15.90
C SER A 73 -11.60 12.38 -14.92
N GLU A 74 -11.19 11.13 -14.65
CA GLU A 74 -11.79 10.25 -13.64
C GLU A 74 -11.38 10.64 -12.20
N VAL A 75 -10.33 11.46 -12.07
CA VAL A 75 -9.87 12.02 -10.80
C VAL A 75 -10.64 13.31 -10.51
N GLN A 76 -11.74 13.16 -9.77
CA GLN A 76 -12.70 14.22 -9.44
C GLN A 76 -12.84 14.39 -7.93
N SER A 77 -13.31 15.56 -7.49
CA SER A 77 -13.77 15.74 -6.12
C SER A 77 -14.84 14.70 -5.77
N GLY A 78 -14.73 14.09 -4.59
CA GLY A 78 -15.60 13.01 -4.13
C GLY A 78 -15.16 11.60 -4.58
N SER A 79 -14.27 11.47 -5.56
CA SER A 79 -13.70 10.17 -5.95
C SER A 79 -12.89 9.57 -4.79
N TYR A 80 -13.02 8.26 -4.61
CA TYR A 80 -12.13 7.50 -3.72
C TYR A 80 -10.94 6.99 -4.54
N ILE A 81 -9.73 7.32 -4.10
CA ILE A 81 -8.50 7.04 -4.83
C ILE A 81 -7.45 6.46 -3.90
N GLY A 82 -6.49 5.76 -4.47
CA GLY A 82 -5.19 5.47 -3.88
C GLY A 82 -4.10 6.20 -4.66
N ALA A 83 -3.23 6.92 -3.98
CA ALA A 83 -2.11 7.63 -4.59
C ALA A 83 -0.80 7.21 -3.96
N ALA A 84 0.04 6.51 -4.73
CA ALA A 84 1.44 6.36 -4.36
C ALA A 84 2.15 7.69 -4.63
N SER A 85 2.85 8.21 -3.63
CA SER A 85 3.48 9.51 -3.72
C SER A 85 4.76 9.60 -2.89
N VAL A 86 5.63 10.53 -3.27
CA VAL A 86 6.85 10.88 -2.53
C VAL A 86 6.74 12.30 -1.97
N PRO A 87 7.26 12.57 -0.76
CA PRO A 87 7.21 13.91 -0.18
C PRO A 87 8.03 14.91 -1.01
N GLN A 88 7.58 16.16 -1.02
CA GLN A 88 8.27 17.30 -1.63
C GLN A 88 8.73 18.31 -0.56
N PRO A 89 9.77 19.12 -0.83
CA PRO A 89 10.27 20.11 0.12
C PRO A 89 9.23 21.18 0.53
N ASP A 90 8.24 21.45 -0.31
CA ASP A 90 7.17 22.42 -0.07
C ASP A 90 6.04 21.88 0.83
N GLY A 91 6.17 20.64 1.34
CA GLY A 91 5.19 19.97 2.19
C GLY A 91 4.08 19.24 1.44
N THR A 92 4.01 19.35 0.10
CA THR A 92 3.13 18.52 -0.72
C THR A 92 3.75 17.14 -0.97
N ALA A 93 2.98 16.22 -1.55
CA ALA A 93 3.50 14.97 -2.08
C ALA A 93 3.31 14.90 -3.61
N LYS A 94 4.34 14.45 -4.33
CA LYS A 94 4.24 14.22 -5.77
C LYS A 94 3.75 12.80 -6.04
N ALA A 95 2.63 12.68 -6.74
CA ALA A 95 2.10 11.38 -7.18
C ALA A 95 3.08 10.70 -8.15
N LEU A 96 3.26 9.40 -7.96
CA LEU A 96 3.91 8.48 -8.87
C LEU A 96 2.88 7.68 -9.66
N GLU A 97 1.70 7.48 -9.09
CA GLU A 97 0.53 6.90 -9.73
C GLU A 97 -0.75 7.34 -9.00
N VAL A 98 -1.89 7.23 -9.69
CA VAL A 98 -3.22 7.34 -9.08
C VAL A 98 -4.08 6.15 -9.51
N THR A 99 -4.62 5.45 -8.52
CA THR A 99 -5.62 4.40 -8.71
C THR A 99 -6.99 4.95 -8.31
N VAL A 100 -7.94 4.94 -9.22
CA VAL A 100 -9.35 5.24 -8.95
C VAL A 100 -10.06 3.95 -8.54
N PHE A 101 -10.81 4.02 -7.44
CA PHE A 101 -11.59 2.90 -6.95
C PHE A 101 -13.05 3.10 -7.37
N PRO A 102 -13.72 2.08 -7.91
CA PRO A 102 -15.15 2.16 -8.13
C PRO A 102 -15.89 2.27 -6.78
N PRO A 103 -17.14 2.77 -6.79
CA PRO A 103 -17.91 2.97 -5.56
C PRO A 103 -18.00 1.73 -4.65
N SER A 104 -18.06 0.53 -5.23
CA SER A 104 -18.11 -0.74 -4.48
C SER A 104 -16.84 -1.06 -3.69
N LEU A 105 -15.72 -0.40 -3.98
CA LEU A 105 -14.45 -0.54 -3.27
C LEU A 105 -14.08 0.69 -2.43
N LYS A 106 -15.01 1.66 -2.27
CA LYS A 106 -14.76 2.82 -1.42
C LYS A 106 -14.44 2.39 0.02
N GLY A 107 -13.40 2.98 0.59
CA GLY A 107 -12.91 2.67 1.95
C GLY A 107 -11.93 1.49 2.02
N VAL A 108 -11.72 0.74 0.92
CA VAL A 108 -10.75 -0.36 0.90
C VAL A 108 -9.34 0.17 1.11
N GLY A 109 -8.72 -0.26 2.21
CA GLY A 109 -7.35 0.11 2.55
C GLY A 109 -7.19 1.60 2.85
N GLU A 110 -8.23 2.27 3.36
CA GLU A 110 -8.18 3.69 3.70
C GLU A 110 -7.03 4.01 4.66
N GLY A 111 -6.42 5.18 4.49
CA GLY A 111 -5.30 5.63 5.31
C GLY A 111 -4.07 6.04 4.49
N SER A 112 -2.97 6.31 5.19
CA SER A 112 -1.67 6.60 4.56
C SER A 112 -0.58 5.74 5.16
N PHE A 113 0.07 4.91 4.36
CA PHE A 113 1.05 3.92 4.82
C PHE A 113 2.30 3.91 3.93
N ALA A 114 3.41 3.40 4.48
CA ALA A 114 4.64 3.21 3.73
C ALA A 114 4.41 2.33 2.49
N TYR A 115 5.07 2.67 1.40
CA TYR A 115 4.90 2.02 0.12
C TYR A 115 6.24 1.80 -0.59
N ASP A 116 6.22 0.95 -1.61
CA ASP A 116 7.42 0.41 -2.25
C ASP A 116 7.58 0.82 -3.73
N LEU A 117 7.06 2.01 -4.11
CA LEU A 117 7.18 2.57 -5.46
C LEU A 117 8.25 3.68 -5.58
N GLY A 118 8.95 3.98 -4.49
CA GLY A 118 10.05 4.94 -4.47
C GLY A 118 10.66 5.10 -3.08
N SER A 119 11.80 5.80 -2.99
CA SER A 119 12.42 6.14 -1.72
C SER A 119 11.46 6.99 -0.86
N ASN A 120 11.17 6.53 0.34
CA ASN A 120 10.21 7.17 1.26
C ASN A 120 8.81 7.35 0.65
N SER A 121 8.42 6.50 -0.30
CA SER A 121 7.09 6.57 -0.89
C SER A 121 6.01 6.12 0.11
N THR A 122 4.83 6.69 -0.04
CA THR A 122 3.64 6.33 0.72
C THR A 122 2.47 6.10 -0.23
N MET A 123 1.57 5.19 0.12
CA MET A 123 0.29 5.03 -0.53
C MET A 123 -0.78 5.66 0.37
N THR A 124 -1.49 6.64 -0.16
CA THR A 124 -2.58 7.33 0.53
C THR A 124 -3.89 7.00 -0.16
N ASN A 125 -4.77 6.30 0.56
CA ASN A 125 -6.10 5.92 0.10
C ASN A 125 -7.15 6.74 0.84
N GLY A 126 -8.01 7.43 0.10
CA GLY A 126 -8.97 8.35 0.69
C GLY A 126 -9.91 8.99 -0.33
N THR A 127 -10.75 9.89 0.16
CA THR A 127 -11.69 10.66 -0.67
C THR A 127 -11.08 12.02 -1.01
N ILE A 128 -11.13 12.40 -2.29
CA ILE A 128 -10.72 13.74 -2.72
C ILE A 128 -11.75 14.75 -2.20
N GLY A 129 -11.29 15.73 -1.43
CA GLY A 129 -12.07 16.92 -1.06
C GLY A 129 -11.87 18.00 -2.12
N ASP A 130 -10.89 18.87 -1.88
CA ASP A 130 -10.51 19.92 -2.82
C ASP A 130 -9.68 19.39 -3.98
N LEU A 131 -9.98 19.90 -5.18
CA LEU A 131 -9.23 19.61 -6.40
C LEU A 131 -8.99 20.91 -7.16
N VAL A 132 -7.72 21.29 -7.29
CA VAL A 132 -7.29 22.48 -8.03
C VAL A 132 -6.56 22.04 -9.30
N VAL A 133 -7.03 22.49 -10.46
CA VAL A 133 -6.40 22.19 -11.75
C VAL A 133 -5.52 23.37 -12.16
N SER A 134 -4.21 23.15 -12.27
CA SER A 134 -3.23 24.17 -12.68
C SER A 134 -1.90 23.50 -13.05
N ASN A 135 -1.61 23.32 -14.34
CA ASN A 135 -0.42 22.60 -14.85
C ASN A 135 -0.23 21.23 -14.16
N GLY A 136 -1.18 20.31 -14.39
CA GLY A 136 -1.45 19.16 -13.52
C GLY A 136 -2.60 19.45 -12.54
N ARG A 137 -2.68 18.66 -11.46
CA ARG A 137 -3.72 18.83 -10.43
C ARG A 137 -3.14 18.75 -9.04
N VAL A 138 -3.69 19.54 -8.12
CA VAL A 138 -3.41 19.41 -6.68
C VAL A 138 -4.69 18.95 -6.01
N MET A 139 -4.64 17.79 -5.37
CA MET A 139 -5.77 17.19 -4.66
C MET A 139 -5.50 17.15 -3.16
N THR A 140 -6.50 17.50 -2.36
CA THR A 140 -6.53 17.23 -0.92
C THR A 140 -7.27 15.92 -0.71
N VAL A 141 -6.57 14.89 -0.23
CA VAL A 141 -7.11 13.55 -0.01
C VAL A 141 -7.34 13.36 1.48
N HIS A 142 -8.59 13.16 1.89
CA HIS A 142 -8.97 12.90 3.27
C HIS A 142 -9.11 11.40 3.52
N TYR A 143 -8.62 10.93 4.67
CA TYR A 143 -8.68 9.54 5.06
C TYR A 143 -8.92 9.38 6.56
N ASN A 144 -9.60 8.29 6.95
CA ASN A 144 -9.93 7.95 8.34
C ASN A 144 -9.56 6.51 8.73
N GLY A 145 -8.68 5.84 7.97
CA GLY A 145 -8.35 4.43 8.20
C GLY A 145 -7.33 4.20 9.31
N ASN A 146 -6.03 4.21 9.00
CA ASN A 146 -4.97 4.05 10.00
C ASN A 146 -4.69 5.32 10.86
N GLY A 147 -5.72 6.16 11.02
CA GLY A 147 -5.68 7.51 11.56
C GLY A 147 -6.56 8.44 10.72
N THR A 148 -7.01 9.54 11.32
CA THR A 148 -7.68 10.63 10.61
C THR A 148 -6.64 11.64 10.14
N GLY A 149 -6.69 11.99 8.86
CA GLY A 149 -5.81 13.00 8.31
C GLY A 149 -6.18 13.39 6.89
N GLU A 150 -5.37 14.29 6.36
CA GLU A 150 -5.44 14.71 4.97
C GLU A 150 -4.04 14.80 4.37
N LYS A 151 -3.98 14.68 3.05
CA LYS A 151 -2.73 14.84 2.31
C LYS A 151 -2.94 15.65 1.04
N LYS A 152 -2.13 16.69 0.89
CA LYS A 152 -2.08 17.49 -0.34
C LYS A 152 -1.12 16.83 -1.33
N ILE A 153 -1.65 16.37 -2.46
CA ILE A 153 -0.91 15.60 -3.46
C ILE A 153 -0.95 16.35 -4.80
N PHE A 154 0.23 16.67 -5.33
CA PHE A 154 0.40 17.14 -6.70
C PHE A 154 0.47 15.94 -7.65
N VAL A 155 -0.33 16.00 -8.71
CA VAL A 155 -0.53 14.98 -9.73
C VAL A 155 -0.03 15.57 -11.06
N PRO A 156 1.18 15.20 -11.51
CA PRO A 156 1.69 15.57 -12.83
C PRO A 156 0.77 15.05 -13.96
N GLU A 157 0.80 15.69 -15.13
CA GLU A 157 -0.05 15.29 -16.26
C GLU A 157 0.33 13.95 -16.89
N ASP A 158 1.60 13.53 -16.74
CA ASP A 158 2.16 12.28 -17.27
C ASP A 158 2.07 11.10 -16.29
N VAL A 159 1.47 11.31 -15.12
CA VAL A 159 1.35 10.27 -14.11
C VAL A 159 0.37 9.18 -14.58
N PRO A 160 0.69 7.89 -14.41
CA PRO A 160 -0.23 6.82 -14.77
C PRO A 160 -1.47 6.84 -13.88
N ILE A 161 -2.63 6.70 -14.53
CA ILE A 161 -3.94 6.62 -13.87
C ILE A 161 -4.63 5.34 -14.28
N VAL A 162 -5.08 4.60 -13.29
CA VAL A 162 -5.76 3.32 -13.49
C VAL A 162 -7.05 3.26 -12.71
N LEU A 163 -7.97 2.42 -13.17
CA LEU A 163 -9.23 2.11 -12.51
C LEU A 163 -9.22 0.63 -12.12
N LEU A 164 -9.67 0.34 -10.90
CA LEU A 164 -9.87 -1.03 -10.45
C LEU A 164 -11.17 -1.62 -11.01
N ASP A 165 -11.09 -2.86 -11.48
CA ASP A 165 -12.24 -3.66 -11.89
C ASP A 165 -12.52 -4.77 -10.85
N PRO A 166 -13.54 -4.62 -9.99
CA PRO A 166 -13.89 -5.60 -8.97
C PRO A 166 -14.63 -6.82 -9.55
N THR A 167 -14.97 -6.80 -10.84
CA THR A 167 -15.64 -7.92 -11.52
C THR A 167 -14.66 -8.93 -12.08
N ALA A 168 -13.35 -8.61 -12.06
CA ALA A 168 -12.31 -9.55 -12.43
C ALA A 168 -12.35 -10.80 -11.56
N THR A 169 -11.99 -11.91 -12.17
CA THR A 169 -11.99 -13.24 -11.57
C THR A 169 -10.65 -13.92 -11.84
N LYS A 170 -10.51 -15.18 -11.40
CA LYS A 170 -9.33 -15.98 -11.74
C LYS A 170 -9.18 -16.20 -13.25
N ALA A 171 -10.23 -16.03 -14.06
CA ALA A 171 -10.17 -16.17 -15.52
C ALA A 171 -9.24 -15.13 -16.18
N GLN A 172 -9.03 -13.97 -15.54
CA GLN A 172 -8.10 -12.95 -16.02
C GLN A 172 -6.64 -13.28 -15.70
N LEU A 173 -6.38 -14.22 -14.78
CA LEU A 173 -5.04 -14.71 -14.52
C LEU A 173 -4.64 -15.68 -15.63
N THR A 174 -3.91 -15.16 -16.62
CA THR A 174 -3.42 -15.93 -17.76
C THR A 174 -1.90 -15.85 -17.81
N VAL A 175 -1.26 -16.85 -18.43
CA VAL A 175 0.18 -16.79 -18.73
C VAL A 175 0.44 -15.57 -19.60
N GLY A 176 1.42 -14.75 -19.21
CA GLY A 176 1.73 -13.47 -19.84
C GLY A 176 1.05 -12.25 -19.20
N ALA A 177 0.06 -12.44 -18.32
CA ALA A 177 -0.57 -11.31 -17.64
C ALA A 177 0.37 -10.68 -16.61
N HIS A 178 0.34 -9.34 -16.53
CA HIS A 178 1.10 -8.58 -15.55
C HIS A 178 0.31 -8.43 -14.25
N VAL A 179 0.97 -8.69 -13.12
CA VAL A 179 0.32 -8.73 -11.81
C VAL A 179 1.11 -7.99 -10.74
N ILE A 180 0.37 -7.46 -9.77
CA ILE A 180 0.88 -7.08 -8.45
C ILE A 180 0.20 -7.99 -7.43
N VAL A 181 1.00 -8.71 -6.66
CA VAL A 181 0.52 -9.73 -5.73
C VAL A 181 0.97 -9.38 -4.32
N GLY A 182 0.01 -9.07 -3.44
CA GLY A 182 0.27 -8.91 -2.02
C GLY A 182 0.46 -10.28 -1.38
N THR A 183 1.67 -10.56 -0.88
CA THR A 183 2.00 -11.88 -0.33
C THR A 183 2.17 -11.86 1.19
N ALA A 184 1.72 -12.93 1.82
CA ALA A 184 2.11 -13.29 3.18
C ALA A 184 3.05 -14.50 3.10
N LYS A 185 4.16 -14.43 3.85
CA LYS A 185 5.12 -15.53 3.95
C LYS A 185 4.84 -16.36 5.18
N ALA A 186 4.66 -17.67 5.02
CA ALA A 186 4.49 -18.60 6.12
C ALA A 186 5.85 -19.00 6.73
N PRO A 187 5.89 -19.62 7.93
CA PRO A 187 7.14 -20.01 8.60
C PRO A 187 8.01 -20.98 7.78
N ASP A 188 7.40 -21.81 6.95
CA ASP A 188 8.08 -22.73 6.03
C ASP A 188 8.67 -22.04 4.78
N GLY A 189 8.44 -20.73 4.66
CA GLY A 189 8.90 -19.90 3.56
C GLY A 189 7.97 -19.83 2.36
N SER A 190 6.86 -20.58 2.36
CA SER A 190 5.86 -20.53 1.30
C SER A 190 5.15 -19.17 1.26
N LEU A 191 4.73 -18.76 0.05
CA LEU A 191 4.04 -17.50 -0.17
C LEU A 191 2.58 -17.75 -0.50
N THR A 192 1.70 -17.10 0.23
CA THR A 192 0.25 -17.11 -0.03
C THR A 192 -0.23 -15.70 -0.41
N ALA A 193 -1.12 -15.62 -1.39
CA ALA A 193 -1.74 -14.36 -1.81
C ALA A 193 -3.24 -14.33 -1.52
N LYS A 194 -3.69 -13.25 -0.87
CA LYS A 194 -5.12 -12.96 -0.65
C LYS A 194 -5.66 -11.90 -1.62
N LEU A 195 -4.78 -11.13 -2.25
CA LEU A 195 -5.14 -10.09 -3.21
C LEU A 195 -4.17 -10.12 -4.39
N VAL A 196 -4.73 -10.20 -5.60
CA VAL A 196 -4.01 -10.10 -6.86
C VAL A 196 -4.64 -8.99 -7.68
N SER A 197 -3.84 -7.99 -8.04
CA SER A 197 -4.19 -7.02 -9.06
C SER A 197 -3.64 -7.49 -10.41
N VAL A 198 -4.47 -7.61 -11.44
CA VAL A 198 -4.08 -8.09 -12.77
C VAL A 198 -4.35 -7.02 -13.82
N GLY A 199 -3.34 -6.71 -14.62
CA GLY A 199 -3.48 -5.76 -15.72
C GLY A 199 -4.34 -6.34 -16.84
N GLU A 200 -5.37 -5.59 -17.24
CA GLU A 200 -6.26 -5.96 -18.33
C GLU A 200 -5.68 -5.51 -19.67
N ASN A 201 -5.97 -6.27 -20.74
CA ASN A 201 -5.55 -5.94 -22.12
C ASN A 201 -4.04 -5.69 -22.27
N GLY A 202 -3.21 -6.41 -21.51
CA GLY A 202 -1.75 -6.28 -21.54
C GLY A 202 -1.21 -5.06 -20.79
N LEU A 203 -2.06 -4.31 -20.07
CA LEU A 203 -1.59 -3.25 -19.19
C LEU A 203 -0.58 -3.82 -18.19
N VAL A 204 0.55 -3.14 -18.02
CA VAL A 204 1.41 -3.34 -16.86
C VAL A 204 0.87 -2.44 -15.74
N PRO A 205 0.33 -2.97 -14.63
CA PRO A 205 -0.11 -2.13 -13.53
C PRO A 205 1.02 -1.18 -13.09
N PRO A 206 0.74 0.11 -12.88
CA PRO A 206 1.76 1.12 -12.64
C PRO A 206 2.49 0.98 -11.29
N MET A 207 1.97 0.14 -10.38
CA MET A 207 2.55 0.04 -9.04
C MET A 207 3.84 -0.73 -8.99
#